data_AF-A0A2I0IFB8-F1
#
_entry.id   AF-A0A2I0IFB8-F1
#
_cell.length_a   1.000
_cell.length_b   1.000
_cell.length_c   1.000
_cell.angle_alpha   90.00
_cell.angle_beta   90.00
_cell.angle_gamma   90.00
#
_symmetry.space_group_name_H-M   'P 1'
#
loop_
_entity.id
_entity.type
_entity.pdbx_description
1 polymer ?
#
loop_
_entity_poly.entity_id
_entity_poly.type
_entity_poly.pdbx_seq_one_letter_code
_entity_poly.pdbx_strand_id
1 'polypeptide(L)'
;MTAGEKPLNLLLPSLYLYFPVTSSGLGEAGGAWGSRSVRGLPSVCRAPSTEVTGGLRDLRRPRLGEGWTGGPRVAAQIGICYGQVANNLPPPSIAVKILKDNKIPNVRLFNTEPTTLASFSGSGINLTIGVRNEDLHDLASGNTGTSLRWLQSNIFQHVPPKQVQYIAVGNEVFLKDPYYTPYVVPAILNLFQALGVLGLSGNIKLSSPLAAS
;
A
#
# COMPACT_ATOMS: atom_id res chain seq x y z
N MET A 1 -13.73 -41.61 23.19
CA MET A 1 -13.32 -40.19 23.23
C MET A 1 -12.50 -39.91 21.99
N THR A 2 -13.12 -39.44 20.92
CA THR A 2 -12.44 -39.11 19.65
C THR A 2 -13.00 -37.77 19.18
N ALA A 3 -12.30 -36.69 19.50
CA ALA A 3 -12.61 -35.36 18.99
C ALA A 3 -12.04 -35.28 17.56
N GLY A 4 -12.94 -35.23 16.58
CA GLY A 4 -12.60 -34.99 15.19
C GLY A 4 -12.09 -33.56 15.01
N GLU A 5 -10.91 -33.44 14.42
CA GLU A 5 -10.34 -32.17 13.97
C GLU A 5 -11.21 -31.56 12.86
N LYS A 6 -11.62 -30.30 13.06
CA LYS A 6 -12.22 -29.47 12.01
C LYS A 6 -11.09 -28.82 11.21
N PRO A 7 -11.14 -28.83 9.87
CA PRO A 7 -10.14 -28.12 9.06
C PRO A 7 -10.37 -26.60 9.17
N LEU A 8 -9.29 -25.88 9.47
CA LEU A 8 -9.24 -24.42 9.42
C LEU A 8 -9.32 -23.98 7.95
N ASN A 9 -10.52 -23.55 7.54
CA ASN A 9 -10.78 -22.98 6.23
C ASN A 9 -10.23 -21.55 6.19
N LEU A 10 -8.94 -21.41 5.86
CA LEU A 10 -8.27 -20.13 5.65
C LEU A 10 -8.61 -19.58 4.25
N LEU A 11 -9.77 -18.93 4.14
CA LEU A 11 -10.07 -18.02 3.04
C LEU A 11 -9.33 -16.69 3.30
N LEU A 12 -8.08 -16.60 2.88
CA LEU A 12 -7.41 -15.32 2.70
C LEU A 12 -7.89 -14.76 1.35
N PRO A 13 -8.62 -13.63 1.29
CA PRO A 13 -8.84 -12.95 0.04
C PRO A 13 -7.49 -12.40 -0.43
N SER A 14 -6.97 -12.92 -1.54
CA SER A 14 -5.82 -12.36 -2.27
C SER A 14 -6.18 -10.95 -2.75
N LEU A 15 -6.04 -9.95 -1.88
CA LEU A 15 -6.19 -8.55 -2.23
C LEU A 15 -4.86 -8.06 -2.80
N TYR A 16 -4.70 -8.22 -4.12
CA TYR A 16 -3.69 -7.49 -4.89
C TYR A 16 -4.02 -5.99 -4.78
N LEU A 17 -3.26 -5.25 -3.99
CA LEU A 17 -3.33 -3.79 -3.98
C LEU A 17 -2.44 -3.24 -5.09
N TYR A 18 -3.08 -2.82 -6.18
CA TYR A 18 -2.49 -1.96 -7.20
C TYR A 18 -2.31 -0.56 -6.60
N PHE A 19 -1.09 -0.01 -6.62
CA PHE A 19 -0.85 1.40 -6.27
C PHE A 19 -1.00 2.25 -7.54
N PRO A 20 -2.10 3.00 -7.73
CA PRO A 20 -2.16 3.94 -8.84
C PRO A 20 -1.31 5.18 -8.49
N VAL A 21 -0.17 5.35 -9.16
CA VAL A 21 0.47 6.66 -9.27
C VAL A 21 -0.34 7.43 -10.32
N THR A 22 -1.34 8.20 -9.89
CA THR A 22 -2.01 9.13 -10.80
C THR A 22 -1.18 10.41 -10.90
N SER A 23 -0.32 10.51 -11.92
CA SER A 23 0.24 11.79 -12.33
C SER A 23 -0.84 12.58 -13.06
N SER A 24 -1.42 13.60 -12.44
CA SER A 24 -2.29 14.56 -13.13
C SER A 24 -1.83 15.99 -12.87
N GLY A 25 -1.02 16.48 -13.81
CA GLY A 25 -1.21 17.76 -14.50
C GLY A 25 -0.95 19.08 -13.75
N LEU A 26 0.23 19.65 -13.99
CA LEU A 26 0.43 21.09 -14.19
C LEU A 26 1.21 21.25 -15.51
N GLY A 27 0.59 21.90 -16.51
CA GLY A 27 1.25 22.35 -17.76
C GLY A 27 2.26 23.47 -17.47
N GLU A 28 3.13 23.91 -18.38
CA GLU A 28 3.29 23.76 -19.82
C GLU A 28 4.79 23.92 -20.18
N ALA A 29 5.13 23.54 -21.43
CA ALA A 29 6.07 24.21 -22.35
C ALA A 29 7.20 23.34 -22.93
N GLY A 30 7.05 23.01 -24.22
CA GLY A 30 8.14 23.08 -25.20
C GLY A 30 8.79 21.77 -25.68
N GLY A 31 8.65 21.48 -26.98
CA GLY A 31 9.68 20.76 -27.74
C GLY A 31 9.26 19.41 -28.35
N ALA A 32 8.96 19.44 -29.65
CA ALA A 32 8.54 18.32 -30.48
C ALA A 32 9.69 17.39 -30.92
N TRP A 33 9.34 16.11 -31.18
CA TRP A 33 9.75 15.19 -32.27
C TRP A 33 9.60 13.74 -31.75
N GLY A 34 8.90 12.79 -32.34
CA GLY A 34 8.07 12.72 -33.55
C GLY A 34 7.52 11.29 -33.70
N SER A 35 6.19 11.20 -33.74
CA SER A 35 5.33 10.37 -34.62
C SER A 35 5.62 8.87 -34.88
N ARG A 36 4.70 8.00 -34.44
CA ARG A 36 3.66 7.43 -35.35
C ARG A 36 2.45 6.85 -34.59
N SER A 37 1.28 7.40 -34.92
CA SER A 37 -0.07 6.91 -34.61
C SER A 37 -0.47 5.82 -35.60
N VAL A 38 -1.20 4.77 -35.17
CA VAL A 38 -2.54 4.45 -35.70
C VAL A 38 -3.39 3.71 -34.65
N ARG A 39 -4.37 4.45 -34.09
CA ARG A 39 -5.78 4.14 -33.79
C ARG A 39 -6.22 2.75 -33.27
N GLY A 40 -6.92 2.77 -32.12
CA GLY A 40 -7.95 1.80 -31.75
C GLY A 40 -8.42 1.93 -30.30
N LEU A 41 -9.50 2.69 -30.08
CA LEU A 41 -10.45 2.77 -28.95
C LEU A 41 -10.11 2.10 -27.59
N PRO A 42 -10.33 2.80 -26.44
CA PRO A 42 -10.07 2.21 -25.13
C PRO A 42 -11.18 1.22 -24.72
N SER A 43 -10.78 -0.02 -24.44
CA SER A 43 -11.60 -0.98 -23.70
C SER A 43 -11.83 -0.48 -22.27
N VAL A 44 -13.03 0.07 -22.02
CA VAL A 44 -13.50 0.42 -20.68
C VAL A 44 -13.95 -0.86 -19.98
N CYS A 45 -13.17 -1.35 -19.02
CA CYS A 45 -13.63 -2.43 -18.12
C CYS A 45 -14.59 -1.84 -17.08
N ARG A 46 -15.87 -2.18 -17.23
CA ARG A 46 -16.97 -1.85 -16.32
C ARG A 46 -16.94 -2.79 -15.11
N ALA A 47 -16.98 -2.26 -13.88
CA ALA A 47 -17.15 -3.05 -12.66
C ALA A 47 -18.55 -3.71 -12.62
N PRO A 48 -18.71 -4.91 -12.01
CA PRO A 48 -19.99 -5.61 -11.97
C PRO A 48 -20.94 -4.92 -11.00
N SER A 49 -22.09 -4.49 -11.51
CA SER A 49 -23.24 -4.07 -10.70
C SER A 49 -23.91 -5.31 -10.11
N THR A 50 -24.01 -5.37 -8.78
CA THR A 50 -24.82 -6.35 -8.06
C THR A 50 -26.28 -6.32 -8.54
N GLU A 51 -26.77 -7.45 -9.05
CA GLU A 51 -28.19 -7.71 -9.31
C GLU A 51 -28.97 -7.71 -8.00
N VAL A 52 -29.95 -6.81 -7.88
CA VAL A 52 -31.08 -6.96 -6.98
C VAL A 52 -32.30 -7.25 -7.87
N THR A 53 -32.85 -8.43 -7.68
CA THR A 53 -33.98 -9.01 -8.40
C THR A 53 -35.28 -8.23 -8.15
N GLY A 54 -35.95 -7.85 -9.24
CA GLY A 54 -37.41 -7.89 -9.36
C GLY A 54 -38.21 -6.66 -8.90
N GLY A 55 -38.71 -5.88 -9.85
CA GLY A 55 -39.81 -4.93 -9.63
C GLY A 55 -40.00 -3.90 -10.73
N LEU A 56 -40.56 -4.31 -11.88
CA LEU A 56 -40.99 -3.39 -12.96
C LEU A 56 -41.97 -2.34 -12.40
N ARG A 57 -41.62 -1.04 -12.48
CA ARG A 57 -42.57 0.08 -12.61
C ARG A 57 -41.87 1.43 -12.89
N ASP A 58 -42.36 2.08 -13.93
CA ASP A 58 -42.28 3.51 -14.26
C ASP A 58 -40.88 4.13 -14.52
N LEU A 59 -40.35 3.89 -15.74
CA LEU A 59 -39.27 4.70 -16.31
C LEU A 59 -39.78 6.08 -16.74
N ARG A 60 -40.17 6.92 -15.78
CA ARG A 60 -40.20 8.36 -16.02
C ARG A 60 -38.77 8.90 -15.94
N ARG A 61 -38.24 9.30 -17.09
CA ARG A 61 -36.98 10.06 -17.20
C ARG A 61 -37.03 11.25 -16.22
N PRO A 62 -36.01 11.45 -15.36
CA PRO A 62 -35.95 12.65 -14.54
C PRO A 62 -35.93 13.87 -15.46
N ARG A 63 -36.81 14.84 -15.20
CA ARG A 63 -36.77 16.13 -15.88
C ARG A 63 -35.43 16.79 -15.56
N LEU A 64 -34.75 17.30 -16.59
CA LEU A 64 -33.56 18.15 -16.46
C LEU A 64 -33.91 19.34 -15.57
N GLY A 65 -33.45 19.34 -14.31
CA GLY A 65 -33.77 20.38 -13.34
C GLY A 65 -33.33 20.09 -11.90
N GLU A 66 -33.09 18.83 -11.55
CA GLU A 66 -32.63 18.48 -10.20
C GLU A 66 -31.12 18.25 -10.22
N GLY A 67 -30.39 19.17 -9.59
CA GLY A 67 -28.93 19.16 -9.54
C GLY A 67 -28.40 17.83 -8.97
N TRP A 68 -27.53 17.18 -9.74
CA TRP A 68 -26.61 16.18 -9.22
C TRP A 68 -25.71 16.88 -8.19
N THR A 69 -26.14 16.93 -6.92
CA THR A 69 -25.24 17.17 -5.81
C THR A 69 -24.37 15.92 -5.73
N GLY A 70 -23.25 15.96 -6.46
CA GLY A 70 -22.28 14.87 -6.47
C GLY A 70 -22.01 14.44 -5.04
N GLY A 71 -22.20 13.15 -4.76
CA GLY A 71 -21.91 12.57 -3.45
C GLY A 71 -20.53 13.01 -2.97
N PRO A 72 -20.27 12.97 -1.64
CA PRO A 72 -19.09 13.57 -1.03
C PRO A 72 -17.84 13.22 -1.85
N ARG A 73 -17.24 14.24 -2.46
CA ARG A 73 -15.99 14.09 -3.19
C ARG A 73 -14.92 13.76 -2.15
N VAL A 74 -14.65 12.48 -1.95
CA VAL A 74 -13.43 12.05 -1.28
C VAL A 74 -12.31 12.37 -2.26
N ALA A 75 -11.61 13.48 -2.03
CA ALA A 75 -10.41 13.80 -2.78
C ALA A 75 -9.44 12.62 -2.64
N ALA A 76 -8.96 12.09 -3.77
CA ALA A 76 -7.98 11.02 -3.76
C ALA A 76 -6.74 11.51 -2.99
N GLN A 77 -6.38 10.80 -1.92
CA GLN A 77 -5.20 11.13 -1.15
C GLN A 77 -3.96 10.72 -1.95
N ILE A 78 -3.08 11.67 -2.19
CA ILE A 78 -1.81 11.46 -2.88
C ILE A 78 -0.77 10.97 -1.87
N GLY A 79 0.14 10.09 -2.32
CA GLY A 79 1.29 9.67 -1.54
C GLY A 79 2.59 9.73 -2.34
N ILE A 80 3.72 9.80 -1.64
CA ILE A 80 5.06 9.85 -2.24
C ILE A 80 5.92 8.68 -1.76
N CYS A 81 6.72 8.12 -2.67
CA CYS A 81 7.79 7.19 -2.35
C CYS A 81 9.06 7.98 -1.96
N TYR A 82 9.54 7.81 -0.72
CA TYR A 82 10.77 8.44 -0.25
C TYR A 82 11.95 7.47 -0.42
N GLY A 83 12.67 7.63 -1.53
CA GLY A 83 13.89 6.88 -1.83
C GLY A 83 15.13 7.58 -1.26
N GLN A 84 16.08 6.81 -0.75
CA GLN A 84 17.30 7.32 -0.11
C GLN A 84 18.59 7.02 -0.90
N VAL A 85 18.46 6.41 -2.07
CA VAL A 85 19.60 6.03 -2.92
C VAL A 85 19.95 7.19 -3.84
N ALA A 86 20.63 8.21 -3.31
CA ALA A 86 21.22 9.31 -4.06
C ALA A 86 22.30 10.05 -3.22
N ASN A 87 23.14 10.84 -3.89
CA ASN A 87 24.32 11.49 -3.29
C ASN A 87 24.06 12.92 -2.78
N ASN A 88 22.92 13.52 -3.10
CA ASN A 88 22.61 14.92 -2.84
C ASN A 88 21.22 15.12 -2.21
N LEU A 89 20.73 14.13 -1.46
CA LEU A 89 19.42 14.19 -0.84
C LEU A 89 19.43 15.13 0.37
N PRO A 90 18.35 15.91 0.57
CA PRO A 90 18.18 16.63 1.81
C PRO A 90 18.07 15.64 2.98
N PRO A 91 18.48 16.06 4.19
CA PRO A 91 18.32 15.22 5.37
C PRO A 91 16.83 14.92 5.62
N PRO A 92 16.50 13.77 6.24
CA PRO A 92 15.10 13.33 6.40
C PRO A 92 14.20 14.36 7.09
N SER A 93 14.73 15.14 8.04
CA SER A 93 14.01 16.23 8.71
C SER A 93 13.53 17.34 7.77
N ILE A 94 14.36 17.71 6.79
CA ILE A 94 14.03 18.70 5.77
C ILE A 94 13.03 18.11 4.77
N ALA A 95 13.21 16.85 4.38
CA ALA A 95 12.23 16.15 3.55
C ALA A 95 10.83 16.12 4.19
N VAL A 96 10.74 15.78 5.48
CA VAL A 96 9.48 15.82 6.26
C VAL A 96 8.87 17.22 6.25
N LYS A 97 9.67 18.27 6.43
CA LYS A 97 9.18 19.65 6.35
C LYS A 97 8.57 19.95 4.98
N ILE A 98 9.28 19.62 3.89
CA ILE A 98 8.78 19.82 2.52
C ILE A 98 7.46 19.06 2.31
N LEU A 99 7.37 17.81 2.76
CA LEU A 99 6.17 17.00 2.61
C LEU A 99 4.97 17.59 3.37
N LYS A 100 5.20 18.12 4.58
CA LYS A 100 4.18 18.82 5.37
C LYS A 100 3.74 20.12 4.71
N ASP A 101 4.69 20.92 4.23
CA ASP A 101 4.41 22.20 3.57
C ASP A 101 3.55 21.98 2.30
N ASN A 102 3.75 20.85 1.60
CA ASN A 102 2.97 20.43 0.44
C ASN A 102 1.69 19.62 0.79
N LYS A 103 1.36 19.48 2.09
CA LYS A 103 0.16 18.77 2.58
C LYS A 103 0.05 17.33 2.08
N ILE A 104 1.17 16.62 2.03
CA ILE A 104 1.22 15.23 1.56
C ILE A 104 0.93 14.29 2.73
N PRO A 105 -0.20 13.57 2.72
CA PRO A 105 -0.65 12.79 3.88
C PRO A 105 0.01 11.41 4.00
N ASN A 106 0.52 10.84 2.90
CA ASN A 106 0.99 9.45 2.86
C ASN A 106 2.39 9.34 2.27
N VAL A 107 3.27 8.56 2.90
CA VAL A 107 4.63 8.31 2.41
C VAL A 107 4.99 6.84 2.49
N ARG A 108 5.64 6.33 1.45
CA ARG A 108 6.26 5.00 1.45
C ARG A 108 7.76 5.10 1.69
N LEU A 109 8.22 4.40 2.72
CA LEU A 109 9.63 4.15 3.04
C LEU A 109 9.99 2.74 2.56
N PHE A 110 11.18 2.55 1.99
CA PHE A 110 11.59 1.25 1.45
C PHE A 110 12.41 0.41 2.45
N ASN A 111 12.89 1.03 3.53
CA ASN A 111 13.69 0.41 4.57
C ASN A 111 13.21 0.88 5.95
N THR A 112 13.79 0.29 6.99
CA THR A 112 13.53 0.60 8.40
C THR A 112 14.70 1.35 9.02
N GLU A 113 15.25 2.33 8.31
CA GLU A 113 16.42 3.07 8.80
C GLU A 113 16.02 3.96 10.00
N PRO A 114 16.72 3.84 11.15
CA PRO A 114 16.34 4.51 12.40
C PRO A 114 16.21 6.03 12.32
N THR A 115 17.16 6.72 11.67
CA THR A 115 17.18 8.20 11.63
C THR A 115 16.04 8.76 10.79
N THR A 116 15.66 8.03 9.74
CA THR A 116 14.54 8.34 8.86
C THR A 116 13.24 8.13 9.61
N LEU A 117 13.03 6.95 10.18
CA LEU A 117 11.83 6.65 10.96
C LEU A 117 11.63 7.64 12.11
N ALA A 118 12.70 7.95 12.85
CA ALA A 118 12.66 8.95 13.91
C ALA A 118 12.28 10.35 13.39
N SER A 119 12.76 10.74 12.20
CA SER A 119 12.41 12.04 11.59
C SER A 119 10.95 12.12 11.16
N PHE A 120 10.36 11.01 10.72
CA PHE A 120 8.94 10.95 10.37
C PHE A 120 8.03 10.81 11.61
N SER A 121 8.56 10.37 12.75
CA SER A 121 7.80 10.17 13.99
C SER A 121 7.12 11.45 14.46
N GLY A 122 5.81 11.40 14.70
CA GLY A 122 5.04 12.57 15.16
C GLY A 122 4.81 13.66 14.11
N SER A 123 5.20 13.44 12.85
CA SER A 123 4.97 14.40 11.76
C SER A 123 3.49 14.53 11.36
N GLY A 124 2.67 13.53 11.70
CA GLY A 124 1.27 13.40 11.26
C GLY A 124 1.11 12.77 9.87
N ILE A 125 2.21 12.38 9.22
CA ILE A 125 2.21 11.70 7.92
C ILE A 125 2.04 10.20 8.13
N ASN A 126 1.07 9.60 7.43
CA ASN A 126 0.87 8.15 7.42
C ASN A 126 2.00 7.45 6.68
N LEU A 127 2.51 6.36 7.25
CA LEU A 127 3.64 5.62 6.70
C LEU A 127 3.23 4.24 6.17
N THR A 128 3.76 3.94 4.98
CA THR A 128 3.91 2.59 4.46
C THR A 128 5.37 2.20 4.59
N ILE A 129 5.69 1.13 5.32
CA ILE A 129 7.07 0.73 5.61
C ILE A 129 7.42 -0.53 4.84
N GLY A 130 8.52 -0.50 4.10
CA GLY A 130 9.07 -1.63 3.37
C GLY A 130 9.89 -2.56 4.27
N VAL A 131 9.61 -3.85 4.19
CA VAL A 131 10.51 -4.92 4.62
C VAL A 131 11.48 -5.18 3.49
N ARG A 132 12.78 -5.19 3.78
CA ARG A 132 13.82 -5.39 2.78
C ARG A 132 13.86 -6.86 2.35
N ASN A 133 14.34 -7.13 1.15
CA ASN A 133 14.34 -8.49 0.60
C ASN A 133 15.24 -9.41 1.44
N GLU A 134 16.36 -8.89 1.94
CA GLU A 134 17.29 -9.62 2.81
C GLU A 134 16.70 -10.08 4.15
N ASP A 135 15.70 -9.36 4.68
CA ASP A 135 15.06 -9.71 5.95
C ASP A 135 14.03 -10.84 5.78
N LEU A 136 13.63 -11.17 4.53
CA LEU A 136 12.55 -12.12 4.26
C LEU A 136 12.89 -13.54 4.70
N HIS A 137 14.13 -13.98 4.50
CA HIS A 137 14.57 -15.31 4.88
C HIS A 137 14.39 -15.53 6.39
N ASP A 138 14.90 -14.60 7.20
CA ASP A 138 14.86 -14.73 8.67
C ASP A 138 13.43 -14.60 9.22
N LEU A 139 12.61 -13.74 8.61
CA LEU A 139 11.19 -13.60 8.96
C LEU A 139 10.36 -14.83 8.57
N ALA A 140 10.72 -15.51 7.48
CA ALA A 140 10.05 -16.71 7.01
C ALA A 140 10.46 -17.97 7.78
N SER A 141 11.76 -18.16 8.00
CA SER A 141 12.32 -19.31 8.71
C SER A 141 12.16 -19.22 10.23
N GLY A 142 12.00 -18.00 10.75
CA GLY A 142 11.73 -17.76 12.16
C GLY A 142 10.30 -18.12 12.57
N ASN A 143 10.02 -17.95 13.85
CA ASN A 143 8.67 -18.06 14.43
C ASN A 143 8.03 -16.67 14.61
N THR A 144 6.79 -16.63 15.09
CA THR A 144 6.06 -15.40 15.43
C THR A 144 6.86 -14.49 16.36
N GLY A 145 7.65 -15.03 17.30
CA GLY A 145 8.49 -14.26 18.21
C GLY A 145 9.65 -13.54 17.52
N THR A 146 10.18 -14.10 16.43
CA THR A 146 11.22 -13.46 15.60
C THR A 146 10.63 -12.25 14.89
N SER A 147 9.45 -12.41 14.29
CA SER A 147 8.70 -11.32 13.65
C SER A 147 8.27 -10.23 14.65
N LEU A 148 7.86 -10.63 15.86
CA LEU A 148 7.51 -9.69 16.93
C LEU A 148 8.70 -8.81 17.31
N ARG A 149 9.87 -9.44 17.54
CA ARG A 149 11.10 -8.70 17.85
C ARG A 149 11.48 -7.77 16.70
N TRP A 150 11.41 -8.26 15.46
CA TRP A 150 11.72 -7.46 14.28
C TRP A 150 10.82 -6.23 14.17
N LEU A 151 9.51 -6.37 14.39
CA LEU A 151 8.56 -5.25 14.38
C LEU A 151 8.88 -4.23 15.47
N GLN A 152 9.18 -4.69 16.68
CA GLN A 152 9.53 -3.82 17.80
C GLN A 152 10.84 -3.07 17.57
N SER A 153 11.89 -3.77 17.14
CA SER A 153 13.22 -3.19 16.95
C SER A 153 13.33 -2.37 15.67
N ASN A 154 12.65 -2.72 14.59
CA ASN A 154 12.86 -2.00 13.33
C ASN A 154 11.84 -0.89 13.10
N ILE A 155 10.65 -0.98 13.71
CA ILE A 155 9.56 -0.03 13.45
C ILE A 155 9.13 0.67 14.73
N PHE A 156 8.60 -0.07 15.70
CA PHE A 156 7.84 0.53 16.79
C PHE A 156 8.69 1.22 17.86
N GLN A 157 10.00 0.95 17.91
CA GLN A 157 10.92 1.74 18.75
C GLN A 157 11.15 3.16 18.19
N HIS A 158 10.87 3.39 16.90
CA HIS A 158 11.15 4.67 16.23
C HIS A 158 9.87 5.46 15.90
N VAL A 159 8.77 4.76 15.57
CA VAL A 159 7.51 5.38 15.13
C VAL A 159 6.33 4.80 15.92
N PRO A 160 5.36 5.62 16.35
CA PRO A 160 4.16 5.12 17.00
C PRO A 160 3.35 4.22 16.05
N PRO A 161 2.83 3.06 16.50
CA PRO A 161 2.08 2.12 15.66
C PRO A 161 0.90 2.75 14.92
N LYS A 162 0.25 3.76 15.52
CA LYS A 162 -0.90 4.47 14.94
C LYS A 162 -0.58 5.24 13.65
N GLN A 163 0.70 5.55 13.41
CA GLN A 163 1.14 6.27 12.22
C GLN A 163 1.47 5.32 11.05
N VAL A 164 1.64 4.02 11.32
CA VAL A 164 1.91 3.00 10.31
C VAL A 164 0.57 2.47 9.79
N GLN A 165 0.34 2.57 8.48
CA GLN A 165 -0.88 2.08 7.84
C GLN A 165 -0.65 0.73 7.15
N TYR A 166 0.50 0.60 6.50
CA TYR A 166 0.85 -0.56 5.71
C TYR A 166 2.29 -0.99 5.96
N ILE A 167 2.51 -2.30 5.94
CA ILE A 167 3.83 -2.89 5.84
C ILE A 167 3.91 -3.64 4.51
N ALA A 168 4.81 -3.16 3.65
CA ALA A 168 5.08 -3.71 2.33
C ALA A 168 6.18 -4.76 2.45
N VAL A 169 5.83 -6.05 2.38
CA VAL A 169 6.77 -7.16 2.58
C VAL A 169 7.49 -7.47 1.28
N GLY A 170 8.78 -7.15 1.23
CA GLY A 170 9.60 -7.26 0.02
C GLY A 170 9.36 -6.13 -0.97
N ASN A 171 10.24 -6.02 -1.98
CA ASN A 171 10.09 -5.10 -3.09
C ASN A 171 10.31 -5.82 -4.42
N GLU A 172 9.23 -6.06 -5.17
CA GLU A 172 9.25 -6.66 -6.52
C GLU A 172 9.91 -8.05 -6.60
N VAL A 173 9.82 -8.80 -5.50
CA VAL A 173 10.50 -10.09 -5.31
C VAL A 173 10.20 -11.08 -6.44
N PHE A 174 8.94 -11.16 -6.86
CA PHE A 174 8.48 -12.14 -7.85
C PHE A 174 9.03 -11.91 -9.28
N LEU A 175 9.53 -10.71 -9.57
CA LEU A 175 10.10 -10.37 -10.88
C LEU A 175 11.62 -10.24 -10.84
N LYS A 176 12.17 -9.68 -9.77
CA LYS A 176 13.60 -9.32 -9.68
C LYS A 176 14.45 -10.35 -8.96
N ASP A 177 13.92 -10.97 -7.91
CA ASP A 177 14.71 -11.80 -7.01
C ASP A 177 14.02 -13.15 -6.73
N PRO A 178 14.11 -14.13 -7.66
CA PRO A 178 13.50 -15.44 -7.50
C PRO A 178 13.92 -16.17 -6.22
N TYR A 179 15.13 -15.86 -5.71
CA TYR A 179 15.65 -16.39 -4.45
C TYR A 179 14.75 -16.09 -3.25
N TYR A 180 14.17 -14.89 -3.19
CA TYR A 180 13.37 -14.48 -2.04
C TYR A 180 11.88 -14.84 -2.13
N THR A 181 11.41 -15.22 -3.32
CA THR A 181 10.02 -15.61 -3.61
C THR A 181 9.42 -16.62 -2.61
N PRO A 182 10.07 -17.74 -2.28
CA PRO A 182 9.47 -18.72 -1.36
C PRO A 182 9.29 -18.19 0.07
N TYR A 183 9.98 -17.12 0.44
CA TYR A 183 9.96 -16.56 1.80
C TYR A 183 8.89 -15.48 2.00
N VAL A 184 8.34 -14.90 0.92
CA VAL A 184 7.36 -13.79 1.03
C VAL A 184 6.11 -14.20 1.80
N VAL A 185 5.48 -15.31 1.42
CA VAL A 185 4.22 -15.75 2.05
C VAL A 185 4.42 -16.16 3.52
N PRO A 186 5.41 -17.00 3.87
CA PRO A 186 5.68 -17.32 5.29
C PRO A 186 6.02 -16.08 6.13
N ALA A 187 6.81 -15.14 5.59
CA ALA A 187 7.14 -13.90 6.28
C ALA A 187 5.88 -13.06 6.57
N ILE A 188 4.97 -12.90 5.60
CA ILE A 188 3.69 -12.19 5.80
C ILE A 188 2.87 -12.86 6.90
N LEU A 189 2.78 -14.19 6.91
CA LEU A 189 2.02 -14.93 7.92
C LEU A 189 2.58 -14.72 9.34
N ASN A 190 3.90 -14.82 9.49
CA ASN A 190 4.56 -14.62 10.79
C ASN A 190 4.42 -13.17 11.28
N LEU A 191 4.57 -12.19 10.38
CA LEU A 191 4.32 -10.77 10.69
C LEU A 191 2.87 -10.51 11.06
N PHE A 192 1.90 -11.12 10.35
CA PHE A 192 0.49 -10.96 10.65
C PHE A 192 0.12 -11.50 12.04
N GLN A 193 0.63 -12.68 12.39
CA GLN A 193 0.45 -13.24 13.72
C GLN A 193 1.11 -12.36 14.80
N ALA A 194 2.31 -11.83 14.53
CA ALA A 194 3.00 -10.94 15.47
C ALA A 194 2.23 -9.62 15.68
N LEU A 195 1.64 -9.05 14.63
CA LEU A 195 0.73 -7.90 14.75
C LEU A 195 -0.54 -8.26 15.55
N GLY A 196 -1.03 -9.49 15.43
CA GLY A 196 -2.13 -10.01 16.25
C GLY A 196 -1.80 -10.02 17.75
N VAL A 197 -0.60 -10.49 18.12
CA VAL A 197 -0.11 -10.47 19.51
C VAL A 197 -0.02 -9.03 20.06
N LEU A 198 0.34 -8.07 19.20
CA LEU A 198 0.39 -6.65 19.58
C LEU A 198 -0.98 -5.94 19.58
N GLY A 199 -2.05 -6.62 19.16
CA GLY A 199 -3.37 -6.00 19.01
C GLY A 199 -3.44 -4.98 17.87
N LEU A 200 -2.56 -5.07 16.87
CA LEU A 200 -2.42 -4.11 15.77
C LEU A 200 -2.93 -4.63 14.41
N SER A 201 -3.36 -5.89 14.33
CA SER A 201 -3.79 -6.55 13.09
C SER A 201 -5.01 -5.89 12.40
N GLY A 202 -5.83 -5.14 13.15
CA GLY A 202 -6.93 -4.36 12.60
C GLY A 202 -6.52 -2.99 12.04
N ASN A 203 -5.36 -2.49 12.45
CA ASN A 203 -4.89 -1.13 12.13
C ASN A 203 -3.82 -1.15 11.05
N ILE A 204 -2.89 -2.11 11.10
CA ILE A 204 -1.76 -2.21 10.17
C ILE A 204 -2.01 -3.36 9.20
N LYS A 205 -2.03 -3.03 7.91
CA LYS A 205 -2.24 -4.01 6.84
C LYS A 205 -0.91 -4.47 6.25
N LEU A 206 -0.81 -5.75 5.94
CA LEU A 206 0.35 -6.35 5.27
C LEU A 206 0.03 -6.61 3.80
N SER A 207 0.99 -6.33 2.92
CA SER A 207 0.88 -6.66 1.49
C SER A 207 2.28 -6.79 0.87
N SER A 208 2.39 -7.39 -0.30
CA SER A 208 3.64 -7.44 -1.07
C SER A 208 3.49 -6.62 -2.34
N PRO A 209 4.31 -5.59 -2.57
CA PRO A 209 4.30 -4.82 -3.80
C PRO A 209 4.80 -5.67 -4.98
N LEU A 210 4.03 -5.64 -6.06
CA LEU A 210 4.30 -6.33 -7.32
C LEU A 210 4.41 -5.28 -8.43
N ALA A 211 5.43 -5.39 -9.27
CA ALA A 211 5.50 -4.57 -10.47
C ALA A 211 4.48 -5.13 -11.48
N ALA A 212 3.65 -4.26 -12.05
CA ALA A 212 2.84 -4.60 -13.20
C ALA A 212 3.63 -4.25 -14.45
N SER A 213 3.90 -5.25 -15.29
CA SER A 213 4.51 -5.06 -16.61
C SER A 213 3.46 -4.78 -17.67
#